data_AF-H3G7E3-F1
#
_entry.id   AF-H3G7E3-F1
#
_cell.length_a   1.000
_cell.length_b   1.000
_cell.length_c   1.000
_cell.angle_alpha   90.00
_cell.angle_beta   90.00
_cell.angle_gamma   90.00
#
_symmetry.space_group_name_H-M   'P 1'
#
loop_
_entity.id
_entity.type
_entity.pdbx_description
1 polymer ?
#
loop_
_entity_poly.entity_id
_entity_poly.type
_entity_poly.pdbx_seq_one_letter_code
_entity_poly.pdbx_strand_id
1 'polypeptide(L)'
;LWEWLVMPQGLKNAPATFNRMVSHVLRPLRDFAPSYFDDIFVHSHAEEGLSAIDVHLRHLRQVFQVMRENKLYANLKKCVFCAPEIPVLGCYV
;
A
#
# COMPACT_ATOMS: atom_id res chain seq x y z
N LEU A 1 -6.68 30.03 20.09
CA LEU A 1 -6.32 28.61 20.25
C LEU A 1 -6.47 27.96 18.88
N TRP A 2 -5.58 27.04 18.50
CA TRP A 2 -5.68 26.32 17.21
C TRP A 2 -5.79 24.82 17.46
N GLU A 3 -6.50 24.13 16.58
CA GLU A 3 -6.68 22.68 16.64
C GLU A 3 -6.35 22.03 15.29
N TRP A 4 -6.06 20.72 15.31
CA TRP A 4 -5.70 19.95 14.13
C TRP A 4 -6.93 19.34 13.47
N LEU A 5 -7.08 19.52 12.16
CA LEU A 5 -8.17 18.91 11.35
C LEU A 5 -7.82 17.51 10.84
N VAL A 6 -6.56 17.11 10.97
CA VAL A 6 -6.02 15.79 10.61
C VAL A 6 -5.19 15.27 11.76
N MET A 7 -4.94 13.97 11.78
CA MET A 7 -4.11 13.34 12.80
C MET A 7 -2.67 13.91 12.76
N PRO A 8 -2.21 14.64 13.80
CA PRO A 8 -0.85 15.19 13.81
C PRO A 8 0.18 14.12 14.12
N GLN A 9 1.42 14.37 13.71
CA GLN A 9 2.56 13.54 14.08
C GLN A 9 2.88 13.68 15.58
N GLY A 10 3.40 12.62 16.20
CA GLY A 10 3.79 12.62 17.62
C GLY A 10 2.71 12.11 18.59
N LEU A 11 1.49 11.82 18.11
CA LEU A 11 0.50 11.12 18.90
C LEU A 11 0.88 9.64 19.07
N LYS A 12 0.87 9.15 20.31
CA LYS A 12 1.24 7.76 20.67
C LYS A 12 0.53 6.70 19.81
N ASN A 13 -0.75 6.92 19.51
CA ASN A 13 -1.59 5.95 18.80
C ASN A 13 -1.72 6.23 17.30
N ALA A 14 -1.11 7.30 16.77
CA ALA A 14 -1.27 7.66 15.36
C ALA A 14 -0.86 6.53 14.39
N PRO A 15 0.30 5.85 14.58
CA PRO A 15 0.69 4.75 13.70
C PRO A 15 -0.30 3.58 13.73
N ALA A 16 -0.80 3.21 14.91
CA ALA A 16 -1.75 2.11 15.07
C ALA A 16 -3.10 2.42 14.41
N THR A 17 -3.60 3.66 14.56
CA THR A 17 -4.83 4.10 13.92
C THR A 17 -4.69 4.15 12.40
N PHE A 18 -3.57 4.67 11.89
CA PHE A 18 -3.30 4.69 10.45
C PHE A 18 -3.22 3.28 9.86
N ASN A 19 -2.42 2.40 10.47
CA ASN A 19 -2.30 1.00 10.05
C ASN A 19 -3.66 0.29 10.00
N ARG A 20 -4.49 0.44 11.05
CA ARG A 20 -5.83 -0.16 11.08
C ARG A 20 -6.72 0.32 9.94
N MET A 21 -6.65 1.62 9.60
CA MET A 21 -7.41 2.19 8.49
C MET A 21 -6.91 1.64 7.14
N VAL A 22 -5.60 1.63 6.89
CA VAL A 22 -5.02 1.12 5.65
C VAL A 22 -5.34 -0.36 5.46
N SER A 23 -5.13 -1.19 6.49
CA SER A 23 -5.46 -2.61 6.45
C SER A 23 -6.95 -2.89 6.24
N HIS A 24 -7.83 -2.03 6.76
CA HIS A 24 -9.27 -2.16 6.54
C HIS A 24 -9.65 -1.85 5.08
N VAL A 25 -9.13 -0.75 4.54
CA VAL A 25 -9.40 -0.28 3.18
C VAL A 25 -8.84 -1.25 2.13
N LEU A 26 -7.64 -1.79 2.35
CA LEU A 26 -7.01 -2.75 1.41
C LEU A 26 -7.40 -4.21 1.66
N ARG A 27 -8.25 -4.49 2.67
CA ARG A 27 -8.69 -5.85 2.98
C ARG A 27 -9.20 -6.64 1.76
N PRO A 28 -9.96 -6.05 0.80
CA PRO A 28 -10.40 -6.77 -0.40
C PRO A 28 -9.26 -7.24 -1.31
N LEU A 29 -8.09 -6.60 -1.22
CA LEU A 29 -6.93 -6.84 -2.08
C LEU A 29 -5.79 -7.57 -1.34
N ARG A 30 -6.04 -8.03 -0.10
CA ARG A 30 -5.00 -8.56 0.80
C ARG A 30 -4.20 -9.74 0.23
N ASP A 31 -4.77 -10.47 -0.73
CA ASP A 31 -4.18 -11.68 -1.30
C ASP A 31 -2.99 -11.36 -2.21
N PHE A 32 -2.92 -10.14 -2.75
CA PHE A 32 -1.81 -9.66 -3.59
C PHE A 32 -1.25 -8.30 -3.16
N ALA A 33 -1.93 -7.58 -2.26
CA ALA A 33 -1.57 -6.26 -1.76
C ALA A 33 -1.63 -6.16 -0.21
N PRO A 34 -0.89 -7.00 0.54
CA PRO A 34 -0.81 -6.86 1.99
C PRO A 34 -0.22 -5.50 2.40
N SER A 35 -0.74 -4.93 3.49
CA SER A 35 -0.24 -3.69 4.08
C SER A 35 0.39 -3.95 5.45
N TYR A 36 1.41 -3.18 5.77
CA TYR A 36 2.06 -3.18 7.09
C TYR A 36 2.49 -1.76 7.47
N PHE A 37 1.83 -1.21 8.48
CA PHE A 37 1.96 0.20 8.88
C PHE A 37 1.77 1.15 7.69
N ASP A 38 2.85 1.76 7.23
CA ASP A 38 2.84 2.79 6.19
C ASP A 38 3.14 2.21 4.80
N ASP A 39 3.50 0.93 4.72
CA ASP A 39 3.92 0.28 3.47
C ASP A 39 2.83 -0.65 2.93
N ILE A 40 2.66 -0.63 1.60
CA ILE A 40 1.77 -1.51 0.85
C ILE A 40 2.64 -2.31 -0.12
N PHE A 41 2.64 -3.62 0.04
CA PHE A 41 3.44 -4.51 -0.80
C PHE A 41 2.54 -5.13 -1.84
N VAL A 42 2.81 -4.87 -3.11
CA VAL A 42 2.06 -5.46 -4.22
C VAL A 42 2.92 -6.54 -4.86
N HIS A 43 2.47 -7.79 -4.81
CA HIS A 43 3.14 -8.91 -5.46
C HIS A 43 2.21 -9.52 -6.50
N SER A 44 2.77 -10.15 -7.52
CA SER A 44 1.98 -10.69 -8.64
C SER A 44 2.74 -11.82 -9.30
N HIS A 45 2.00 -12.83 -9.75
CA HIS A 45 2.53 -13.96 -10.49
C HIS A 45 1.88 -13.99 -11.87
N ALA A 46 2.52 -14.69 -12.82
CA ALA A 46 1.93 -14.90 -14.13
C ALA A 46 0.64 -15.73 -13.99
N GLU A 47 -0.34 -15.43 -14.84
CA GLU A 47 -1.64 -16.13 -14.92
C GLU A 47 -1.86 -16.60 -16.35
N GLU A 48 -2.80 -17.53 -16.59
CA GLU A 48 -3.01 -18.11 -17.92
C GLU A 48 -3.21 -17.03 -19.00
N GLY A 49 -2.27 -16.97 -19.95
CA GLY A 49 -2.29 -16.01 -21.05
C GLY A 49 -1.79 -14.59 -20.73
N LEU A 50 -1.27 -14.34 -19.52
CA LEU A 50 -0.75 -13.03 -19.10
C LEU A 50 0.63 -13.16 -18.44
N SER A 51 1.54 -12.26 -18.78
CA SER A 51 2.83 -12.20 -18.10
C SER A 51 2.66 -11.68 -16.66
N ALA A 52 3.63 -11.96 -15.80
CA ALA A 52 3.62 -11.45 -14.42
C ALA A 52 3.52 -9.91 -14.37
N ILE A 53 4.13 -9.21 -15.33
CA ILE A 53 4.04 -7.74 -15.40
C ILE A 53 2.64 -7.27 -15.82
N ASP A 54 1.95 -7.98 -16.70
CA ASP A 54 0.58 -7.63 -17.10
C ASP A 54 -0.39 -7.77 -15.92
N VAL A 55 -0.25 -8.84 -15.14
CA VAL A 55 -1.00 -9.06 -13.91
C VAL A 55 -0.66 -7.99 -12.88
N HIS A 56 0.62 -7.66 -12.71
CA HIS A 56 1.08 -6.64 -11.77
C HIS A 56 0.51 -5.25 -12.08
N LEU A 57 0.46 -4.85 -13.35
CA LEU A 57 -0.16 -3.60 -13.75
C LEU A 57 -1.67 -3.56 -13.46
N ARG A 58 -2.37 -4.69 -13.53
CA ARG A 58 -3.79 -4.78 -13.13
C ARG A 58 -3.96 -4.63 -11.62
N HIS A 59 -3.13 -5.31 -10.82
CA HIS A 59 -3.12 -5.18 -9.37
C HIS A 59 -2.82 -3.75 -8.91
N LEU A 60 -1.80 -3.10 -9.50
CA LEU A 60 -1.48 -1.70 -9.22
C LEU A 60 -2.67 -0.77 -9.50
N ARG A 61 -3.39 -0.97 -10.61
CA ARG A 61 -4.59 -0.19 -10.92
C ARG A 61 -5.66 -0.34 -9.84
N GLN A 62 -5.91 -1.56 -9.37
CA GLN A 62 -6.89 -1.83 -8.31
C GLN A 62 -6.48 -1.17 -6.98
N VAL A 63 -5.20 -1.30 -6.59
CA VAL A 63 -4.67 -0.67 -5.38
C VAL A 63 -4.78 0.85 -5.47
N PHE A 64 -4.37 1.46 -6.59
CA PHE A 64 -4.44 2.91 -6.76
C PHE A 64 -5.88 3.43 -6.84
N GLN A 65 -6.82 2.64 -7.35
CA GLN A 65 -8.23 3.00 -7.31
C GLN A 65 -8.73 3.08 -5.86
N VAL A 66 -8.49 2.03 -5.06
CA VAL A 66 -8.86 1.99 -3.65
C VAL A 66 -8.22 3.14 -2.87
N MET A 67 -6.93 3.42 -3.11
CA MET A 67 -6.24 4.57 -2.50
C MET A 67 -6.89 5.90 -2.88
N ARG A 68 -7.24 6.10 -4.15
CA ARG A 68 -7.87 7.34 -4.63
C ARG A 68 -9.25 7.57 -4.01
N GLU A 69 -10.07 6.53 -3.95
CA GLU A 69 -11.40 6.56 -3.33
C GLU A 69 -11.34 6.94 -1.84
N ASN A 70 -10.29 6.48 -1.15
CA ASN A 70 -10.07 6.72 0.28
C ASN A 70 -9.14 7.90 0.58
N LYS A 71 -8.75 8.68 -0.44
CA LYS A 71 -7.84 9.84 -0.31
C LYS A 71 -6.51 9.49 0.39
N LEU A 72 -5.96 8.33 0.06
CA LEU A 72 -4.64 7.88 0.47
C LEU A 72 -3.62 8.28 -0.58
N TYR A 73 -2.50 8.86 -0.14
CA TYR A 73 -1.47 9.38 -1.01
C TYR A 73 -0.13 8.70 -0.73
N ALA A 74 0.46 8.12 -1.76
CA ALA A 74 1.78 7.53 -1.69
C ALA A 74 2.87 8.61 -1.83
N ASN A 75 3.96 8.46 -1.08
CA ASN A 75 5.13 9.30 -1.27
C ASN A 75 5.99 8.73 -2.41
N LEU A 76 5.84 9.27 -3.62
CA LEU A 76 6.54 8.79 -4.82
C LEU A 76 8.05 8.68 -4.66
N LYS A 77 8.70 9.52 -3.84
CA LYS A 77 10.15 9.46 -3.60
C LYS A 77 10.58 8.21 -2.83
N LYS A 78 9.66 7.57 -2.11
CA LYS A 78 9.89 6.36 -1.31
C LYS A 78 9.33 5.09 -1.97
N CYS A 79 8.56 5.22 -3.04
CA CYS A 79 7.97 4.08 -3.72
C CYS A 79 8.99 3.39 -4.65
N VAL A 80 8.94 2.07 -4.67
CA VAL A 80 9.63 1.22 -5.64
C VAL A 80 8.57 0.49 -6.45
N PHE A 81 8.65 0.55 -7.78
CA PHE A 81 7.65 -0.05 -8.68
C PHE A 81 8.30 -1.03 -9.63
N CYS A 82 7.58 -2.11 -9.94
CA CYS A 82 7.95 -3.11 -10.95
C CYS A 82 9.40 -3.62 -10.82
N ALA A 83 9.88 -3.76 -9.58
CA ALA A 83 11.19 -4.33 -9.30
C ALA A 83 11.07 -5.86 -9.17
N PRO A 84 12.12 -6.62 -9.54
CA PRO A 84 12.13 -8.08 -9.36
C PRO A 84 12.15 -8.47 -7.87
N GLU A 85 12.74 -7.62 -7.02
CA GLU A 85 12.78 -7.78 -5.56
C GLU A 85 12.58 -6.39 -4.92
N ILE A 86 11.94 -6.36 -3.76
CA ILE A 86 11.73 -5.14 -2.97
C ILE A 86 12.13 -5.35 -1.51
N PRO A 87 12.64 -4.29 -0.84
CA PRO A 87 12.91 -4.35 0.59
C PRO A 87 11.59 -4.37 1.37
N VAL A 88 11.36 -5.44 2.13
CA VAL A 88 10.21 -5.65 3.01
C VAL A 88 10.73 -5.94 4.42
N LEU A 89 10.49 -5.03 5.37
CA LEU A 89 10.83 -5.21 6.79
C LEU A 89 12.30 -5.57 7.08
N GLY A 90 13.23 -5.09 6.24
CA GLY A 90 14.66 -5.37 6.36
C GLY A 90 15.14 -6.64 5.64
N CYS A 91 14.25 -7.36 4.97
CA CYS A 91 14.55 -8.46 4.04
C CYS A 91 14.28 -8.02 2.60
N TYR A 92 14.84 -8.71 1.60
CA TYR A 92 14.45 -8.56 0.20
C TYR A 92 13.50 -9.70 -0.17
N VAL A 93 12.41 -9.37 -0.86
CA VAL A 93 11.35 -10.31 -1.29
C VAL A 93 11.04 -10.09 -2.76
#